data_AF-X1BA61-F1
#
_entry.id   AF-X1BA61-F1
#
_cell.length_a   1.000
_cell.length_b   1.000
_cell.length_c   1.000
_cell.angle_alpha   90.00
_cell.angle_beta   90.00
_cell.angle_gamma   90.00
#
_symmetry.space_group_name_H-M   'P 1'
#
loop_
_entity.id
_entity.type
_entity.pdbx_description
1 polymer ?
#
loop_
_entity_poly.entity_id
_entity_poly.type
_entity_poly.pdbx_seq_one_letter_code
_entity_poly.pdbx_strand_id
1 'polypeptide(L)'
;MKLKLGFSTCPNDTYIFDAIVNKRINLEGISFEIVLADVEELNKMAFELIPDVTKLSFHAYAHVSDYYKILNTGSAVGYKNGPLLISKKKIYPDEVSD
;
A
#
# COMPACT_ATOMS: atom_id res chain seq x y z
N MET A 1 2.65 6.50 21.99
CA MET A 1 1.52 5.71 21.44
C MET A 1 2.09 4.67 20.49
N LYS A 2 1.61 3.41 20.52
CA LYS A 2 2.08 2.34 19.61
C LYS A 2 0.97 2.04 18.59
N LEU A 3 1.31 2.08 17.30
CA LEU A 3 0.40 1.84 16.16
C LEU A 3 0.90 0.67 15.31
N LYS A 4 0.03 -0.02 14.59
CA LYS A 4 0.37 -1.01 13.57
C LYS A 4 0.50 -0.34 12.20
N LEU A 5 1.67 -0.49 11.57
CA LEU A 5 1.97 0.04 10.24
C LEU A 5 2.17 -1.11 9.24
N GLY A 6 1.23 -1.24 8.31
CA GLY A 6 1.26 -2.22 7.21
C GLY A 6 1.86 -1.65 5.92
N PHE A 7 2.85 -2.31 5.33
CA PHE A 7 3.35 -1.98 3.98
C PHE A 7 4.01 -3.19 3.30
N SER A 8 4.23 -3.10 1.98
CA SER A 8 4.76 -4.21 1.22
C SER A 8 6.30 -4.30 1.28
N THR A 9 6.84 -5.44 0.84
CA THR A 9 8.29 -5.63 0.72
C THR A 9 8.87 -5.06 -0.59
N CYS A 10 8.05 -4.42 -1.43
CA CYS A 10 8.54 -3.79 -2.67
C CYS A 10 9.55 -2.67 -2.36
N PRO A 11 10.59 -2.48 -3.19
CA PRO A 11 11.65 -1.50 -2.96
C PRO A 11 11.18 -0.07 -2.69
N ASN A 12 10.10 0.37 -3.33
CA ASN A 12 9.52 1.71 -3.10
C ASN A 12 9.01 1.88 -1.66
N ASP A 13 8.36 0.85 -1.10
CA ASP A 13 7.78 0.96 0.24
C ASP A 13 8.84 0.80 1.32
N THR A 14 9.78 -0.15 1.12
CA THR A 14 10.92 -0.28 2.04
C THR A 14 11.76 0.99 2.04
N TYR A 15 11.93 1.66 0.90
CA TYR A 15 12.58 2.97 0.84
C TYR A 15 11.82 4.06 1.62
N ILE A 16 10.49 4.17 1.43
CA ILE A 16 9.65 5.17 2.14
C ILE A 16 9.73 4.98 3.66
N PHE A 17 9.68 3.74 4.15
CA PHE A 17 9.57 3.44 5.58
C PHE A 17 10.91 3.10 6.25
N ASP A 18 12.02 3.05 5.52
CA ASP A 18 13.36 2.69 6.01
C ASP A 18 13.76 3.48 7.27
N ALA A 19 13.59 4.81 7.23
CA ALA A 19 13.94 5.68 8.34
C ALA A 19 13.08 5.44 9.60
N ILE A 20 11.81 5.05 9.43
CA ILE A 20 10.90 4.69 10.52
C ILE A 20 11.33 3.36 11.14
N VAL A 21 11.50 2.32 10.33
CA VAL A 21 11.87 0.97 10.78
C VAL A 21 13.22 0.98 11.50
N ASN A 22 14.21 1.69 10.94
CA ASN A 22 15.55 1.79 11.50
C ASN A 22 15.72 2.89 12.55
N LYS A 23 14.62 3.53 12.99
CA LYS A 23 14.61 4.54 14.06
C LYS A 23 15.58 5.71 13.82
N ARG A 24 15.70 6.16 12.57
CA ARG A 24 16.61 7.24 12.15
C ARG A 24 15.95 8.62 12.14
N ILE A 25 14.67 8.71 12.50
CA ILE A 25 13.93 9.97 12.63
C ILE A 25 13.19 10.00 13.97
N ASN A 26 13.00 11.21 14.51
CA ASN A 26 12.18 11.41 15.70
C ASN A 26 10.69 11.34 15.30
N LEU A 27 9.95 10.43 15.95
CA LEU A 27 8.51 10.23 15.73
C LEU A 27 7.65 10.85 16.82
N GLU A 28 8.21 11.77 17.61
CA GLU A 28 7.48 12.57 18.60
C GLU A 28 6.66 11.72 19.59
N GLY A 29 7.21 10.57 20.00
CA GLY A 29 6.58 9.64 20.95
C GLY A 29 5.62 8.61 20.32
N ILE A 30 5.51 8.56 18.98
CA ILE A 30 4.85 7.48 18.24
C ILE A 30 5.85 6.34 18.00
N SER A 31 5.38 5.10 18.13
CA SER A 31 6.13 3.90 17.74
C SER A 31 5.26 3.00 16.87
N PHE A 32 5.90 2.22 16.01
CA PHE A 32 5.20 1.32 15.08
C PHE A 32 5.54 -0.15 15.33
N GLU A 33 4.51 -0.99 15.30
CA GLU A 33 4.60 -2.42 15.03
C GLU A 33 4.48 -2.63 13.53
N ILE A 34 5.51 -3.23 12.92
CA ILE A 34 5.60 -3.35 11.47
C ILE A 34 4.91 -4.63 11.02
N VAL A 35 4.01 -4.49 10.05
CA VAL A 35 3.37 -5.61 9.33
C VAL A 35 3.86 -5.56 7.88
N LEU A 36 4.63 -6.57 7.48
CA LEU A 36 5.07 -6.73 6.10
C LEU A 36 4.20 -7.80 5.43
N ALA A 37 3.49 -7.41 4.38
CA ALA A 37 2.57 -8.29 3.67
C ALA A 37 2.44 -7.88 2.19
N ASP A 38 1.95 -8.78 1.35
CA ASP A 38 1.60 -8.42 -0.03
C ASP A 38 0.51 -7.34 -0.08
N VAL A 39 0.45 -6.54 -1.14
CA VAL A 39 -0.56 -5.47 -1.26
C VAL A 39 -1.99 -6.02 -1.19
N GLU A 40 -2.25 -7.20 -1.75
CA GLU A 40 -3.59 -7.80 -1.69
C GLU A 40 -3.93 -8.33 -0.29
N GLU A 41 -2.93 -8.80 0.45
CA GLU A 41 -3.10 -9.16 1.86
C GLU A 41 -3.36 -7.92 2.74
N LEU A 42 -2.65 -6.81 2.49
CA LEU A 42 -2.91 -5.53 3.13
C LEU A 42 -4.30 -4.98 2.80
N ASN A 43 -4.76 -5.15 1.55
CA ASN A 43 -6.12 -4.81 1.14
C ASN A 43 -7.14 -5.57 2.01
N LYS A 44 -6.99 -6.89 2.15
CA LYS A 44 -7.86 -7.74 2.98
C LYS A 44 -7.85 -7.33 4.45
N MET A 45 -6.66 -7.12 5.02
CA MET A 45 -6.50 -6.66 6.41
C MET A 45 -7.18 -5.31 6.67
N ALA A 46 -7.21 -4.40 5.68
CA ALA A 46 -7.89 -3.12 5.81
C ALA A 46 -9.41 -3.26 5.90
N PHE A 47 -10.02 -4.24 5.21
CA PHE A 47 -11.45 -4.54 5.36
C PHE A 47 -11.80 -5.06 6.76
N GLU A 48 -10.83 -5.69 7.44
CA GLU A 48 -10.96 -6.17 8.82
C GLU A 48 -10.50 -5.14 9.86
N LEU A 49 -10.14 -3.92 9.43
CA LEU A 49 -9.64 -2.82 10.28
C LEU A 49 -8.42 -3.22 11.14
N ILE A 50 -7.56 -4.10 10.63
CA ILE A 50 -6.45 -4.66 11.40
C ILE A 50 -5.30 -3.65 11.60
N PRO A 51 -4.75 -2.99 10.57
CA PRO A 51 -3.66 -2.05 10.76
C PRO A 51 -4.18 -0.64 11.03
N ASP A 52 -3.59 0.07 11.99
CA ASP A 52 -3.93 1.47 12.27
C ASP A 52 -3.51 2.40 11.11
N VAL A 53 -2.39 2.09 10.47
CA VAL A 53 -1.86 2.77 9.28
C VAL A 53 -1.47 1.70 8.26
N THR A 54 -1.90 1.81 7.01
CA THR A 54 -1.58 0.81 6.00
C THR A 54 -1.36 1.41 4.62
N LYS A 55 -0.39 0.86 3.87
CA LYS A 55 -0.35 1.01 2.43
C LYS A 55 -1.54 0.24 1.85
N LEU A 56 -2.29 0.91 1.00
CA LEU A 56 -3.52 0.37 0.43
C LEU A 56 -3.60 0.71 -1.05
N SER A 57 -4.24 -0.17 -1.83
CA SER A 57 -4.63 0.17 -3.20
C SER A 57 -5.71 1.25 -3.17
N PHE A 58 -5.65 2.25 -4.06
CA PHE A 58 -6.70 3.27 -4.15
C PHE A 58 -8.10 2.68 -4.41
N HIS A 59 -8.17 1.58 -5.16
CA HIS A 59 -9.41 0.83 -5.35
C HIS A 59 -9.96 0.31 -4.01
N ALA A 60 -9.14 -0.38 -3.21
CA ALA A 60 -9.56 -0.88 -1.90
C ALA A 60 -9.94 0.25 -0.94
N TYR A 61 -9.22 1.38 -0.97
CA TYR A 61 -9.55 2.57 -0.17
C TYR A 61 -10.98 3.06 -0.38
N ALA A 62 -11.48 3.06 -1.63
CA ALA A 62 -12.84 3.50 -1.91
C ALA A 62 -13.88 2.75 -1.07
N HIS A 63 -13.64 1.47 -0.78
CA HIS A 63 -14.53 0.62 0.00
C HIS A 63 -14.36 0.72 1.52
N VAL A 64 -13.25 1.28 2.01
CA VAL A 64 -12.97 1.46 3.46
C VAL A 64 -12.84 2.93 3.86
N SER A 65 -13.34 3.83 3.00
CA SER A 65 -13.17 5.29 3.14
C SER A 65 -13.90 5.88 4.36
N ASP A 66 -14.92 5.18 4.89
CA ASP A 66 -15.59 5.55 6.13
C ASP A 66 -14.73 5.33 7.39
N TYR A 67 -13.71 4.47 7.30
CA TYR A 67 -12.86 4.07 8.43
C TYR A 67 -11.44 4.62 8.34
N TYR A 68 -10.95 4.86 7.12
CA TYR A 68 -9.60 5.34 6.87
C TYR A 68 -9.58 6.71 6.20
N LYS A 69 -8.52 7.47 6.48
CA LYS A 69 -8.21 8.72 5.78
C LYS A 69 -6.87 8.60 5.06
N ILE A 70 -6.83 9.07 3.81
CA ILE A 70 -5.59 9.15 3.04
C ILE A 70 -4.66 10.19 3.69
N LEU A 71 -3.40 9.83 3.90
CA LEU A 71 -2.35 10.73 4.33
C LEU A 71 -1.85 11.57 3.15
N ASN A 72 -1.37 12.78 3.43
CA ASN A 72 -0.82 13.69 2.41
C ASN A 72 0.53 13.22 1.82
N THR A 73 1.10 12.11 2.31
CA THR A 73 2.41 11.58 1.93
C THR A 73 2.37 10.05 1.80
N GLY A 74 3.40 9.47 1.18
CA GLY A 74 3.57 8.01 1.09
C GLY A 74 2.78 7.30 -0.02
N SER A 75 2.01 8.04 -0.82
CA SER A 75 1.31 7.48 -1.99
C SER A 75 2.27 7.19 -3.15
N ALA A 76 1.98 6.15 -3.93
CA ALA A 76 2.64 5.88 -5.21
C ALA A 76 1.70 6.32 -6.36
N VAL A 77 2.04 7.43 -7.00
CA VAL A 77 1.26 8.02 -8.10
C VAL A 77 2.20 8.28 -9.28
N GLY A 78 1.70 8.05 -10.50
CA GLY A 78 2.49 8.24 -11.71
C GLY A 78 1.62 8.50 -12.94
N TYR A 79 2.27 8.91 -14.02
CA TYR A 79 1.64 9.18 -15.30
C TYR A 79 2.35 8.37 -16.39
N LYS A 80 1.58 7.67 -17.24
CA LYS A 80 2.08 6.79 -18.32
C LYS A 80 3.02 5.67 -17.84
N ASN A 81 2.84 5.18 -16.61
CA ASN A 81 3.64 4.11 -16.01
C ASN A 81 2.78 3.12 -15.17
N GLY A 82 1.51 2.97 -15.56
CA GLY A 82 0.58 2.06 -14.88
C GLY A 82 0.83 0.58 -15.15
N PRO A 83 0.03 -0.31 -14.54
CA PRO A 83 0.07 -1.75 -14.80
C PRO A 83 -0.07 -2.07 -16.29
N LEU A 84 0.59 -3.13 -16.74
CA LEU A 84 0.59 -3.58 -18.13
C LEU A 84 0.06 -5.02 -18.23
N LEU A 85 -0.76 -5.28 -19.24
CA LEU A 85 -1.14 -6.63 -19.63
C LEU A 85 -0.14 -7.15 -20.68
N ILE A 86 0.43 -8.34 -20.44
CA ILE A 86 1.37 -9.00 -21.35
C ILE A 86 0.93 -10.42 -21.67
N SER A 87 1.27 -10.92 -22.85
CA SER A 87 0.93 -12.28 -23.30
C SER A 87 2.08 -12.92 -24.05
N LYS A 88 2.16 -14.26 -24.00
CA LYS A 88 3.11 -15.05 -24.81
C LYS A 88 2.76 -15.07 -26.30
N LYS A 89 1.52 -14.71 -26.66
CA LYS A 89 1.01 -14.65 -28.03
C LYS A 89 0.41 -13.27 -28.28
N LYS A 90 0.30 -12.86 -29.55
CA LYS A 90 -0.44 -11.65 -29.90
C LYS A 90 -1.88 -11.80 -29.43
N ILE A 91 -2.36 -10.81 -28.69
CA ILE A 91 -3.76 -10.68 -28.28
C ILE A 91 -4.24 -9.31 -28.79
N TYR A 92 -5.46 -9.25 -29.26
CA TYR A 92 -6.15 -8.01 -29.59
C TYR A 92 -7.05 -7.59 -28.41
N PRO A 93 -7.35 -6.28 -28.27
CA PRO A 93 -8.17 -5.80 -27.17
C PRO A 93 -9.54 -6.49 -27.05
N ASP A 94 -10.15 -6.88 -28.18
CA ASP A 94 -11.43 -7.58 -28.24
C ASP A 94 -11.38 -9.04 -27.74
N GLU A 95 -10.17 -9.58 -27.51
CA GLU A 95 -9.96 -10.92 -26.94
C GLU A 95 -9.77 -10.87 -25.41
N VAL A 96 -9.69 -9.69 -24.80
CA VAL A 96 -9.58 -9.50 -23.35
C VAL A 96 -10.98 -9.26 -22.81
N SER A 97 -11.47 -10.18 -21.97
CA SER A 97 -12.74 -9.97 -21.26
C SER A 97 -12.57 -8.90 -20.19
N ASP A 98 -13.64 -8.12 -20.01
CA ASP A 98 -13.77 -7.16 -18.91
C ASP A 98 -13.81 -7.86 -17.54
#